data_AF-A0A1I2DMT5-F1
#
_entry.id   AF-A0A1I2DMT5-F1
#
_cell.length_a   1.000
_cell.length_b   1.000
_cell.length_c   1.000
_cell.angle_alpha   90.00
_cell.angle_beta   90.00
_cell.angle_gamma   90.00
#
_symmetry.space_group_name_H-M   'P 1'
#
loop_
_entity.id
_entity.type
_entity.pdbx_description
1 polymer ?
#
loop_
_entity_poly.entity_id
_entity_poly.type
_entity_poly.pdbx_seq_one_letter_code
_entity_poly.pdbx_strand_id
1 'polypeptide(L)'
;MRSGREATPTAQHDAKRASSRRRFVQGAGLLALGASPLAALAAGRDTGEGVTFADGPRPMVTYPQKRPLIRVHTRPPHLETPFSVFNEGPITANDAFFVRYHLANIPLAVDPATYRLTV
;
A
#
# COMPACT_ATOMS: atom_id res chain seq x y z
N MET A 1 38.43 -42.43 52.37
CA MET A 1 38.35 -41.16 51.60
C MET A 1 36.98 -41.13 50.94
N ARG A 2 36.16 -40.13 51.30
CA ARG A 2 34.74 -40.07 50.92
C ARG A 2 34.57 -39.82 49.42
N SER A 3 33.64 -40.59 48.85
CA SER A 3 33.00 -40.41 47.56
C SER A 3 32.51 -38.98 47.35
N GLY A 4 32.69 -38.46 46.13
CA GLY A 4 32.20 -37.16 45.70
C GLY A 4 31.94 -37.16 44.20
N ARG A 5 30.82 -37.76 43.77
CA ARG A 5 30.17 -37.43 42.50
C ARG A 5 28.66 -37.41 42.73
N GLU A 6 28.12 -36.20 42.87
CA GLU A 6 26.74 -35.92 42.53
C GLU A 6 26.70 -34.60 41.74
N ALA A 7 26.27 -34.69 40.48
CA ALA A 7 25.54 -33.63 39.81
C ALA A 7 24.93 -34.21 38.53
N THR A 8 23.67 -34.62 38.59
CA THR A 8 22.84 -34.72 37.37
C THR A 8 21.39 -34.37 37.70
N PRO A 9 20.98 -33.10 37.55
CA PRO A 9 19.57 -32.72 37.56
C PRO A 9 19.14 -32.27 36.15
N THR A 10 19.20 -33.15 35.15
CA THR A 10 18.87 -32.77 33.74
C THR A 10 17.38 -32.92 33.43
N ALA A 11 16.77 -34.04 33.83
CA ALA A 11 15.42 -34.39 33.41
C ALA A 11 14.32 -33.42 33.90
N GLN A 12 14.44 -32.94 35.14
CA GLN A 12 13.43 -32.07 35.76
C GLN A 12 13.51 -30.62 35.25
N HIS A 13 14.70 -30.16 34.87
CA HIS A 13 14.92 -28.86 34.24
C HIS A 13 14.38 -28.85 32.80
N ASP A 14 14.59 -29.93 32.05
CA ASP A 14 14.11 -30.05 30.67
C ASP A 14 12.58 -30.13 30.59
N ALA A 15 11.94 -30.86 31.50
CA ALA A 15 10.48 -30.94 31.58
C ALA A 15 9.82 -29.57 31.92
N LYS A 16 10.42 -28.81 32.84
CA LYS A 16 9.97 -27.44 33.16
C LYS A 16 10.14 -26.50 31.97
N ARG A 17 11.25 -26.63 31.23
CA ARG A 17 11.51 -25.87 29.99
C ARG A 17 10.50 -26.19 28.89
N ALA A 18 10.16 -27.46 28.70
CA ALA A 18 9.15 -27.90 27.72
C ALA A 18 7.75 -27.34 28.05
N SER A 19 7.34 -27.39 29.33
CA SER A 19 6.09 -26.80 29.80
C SER A 19 6.05 -25.27 29.64
N SER A 20 7.18 -24.59 29.86
CA SER A 20 7.32 -23.14 29.65
C SER A 20 7.21 -22.75 28.18
N ARG A 21 7.87 -23.50 27.28
CA ARG A 21 7.77 -23.31 25.82
C ARG A 21 6.35 -23.51 25.31
N ARG A 22 5.65 -24.56 25.77
CA ARG A 22 4.26 -24.82 25.37
C ARG A 22 3.32 -23.69 25.80
N ARG A 23 3.48 -23.18 27.02
CA ARG A 23 2.69 -22.03 27.51
C ARG A 23 2.99 -20.75 26.74
N PHE A 24 4.24 -20.52 26.37
CA PHE A 24 4.62 -19.40 25.51
C PHE A 24 3.97 -19.49 24.12
N VAL A 25 4.02 -20.65 23.46
CA VAL A 25 3.38 -20.87 22.15
C VAL A 25 1.86 -20.71 22.25
N GLN A 26 1.24 -21.23 23.32
CA GLN A 26 -0.20 -21.05 23.57
C GLN A 26 -0.56 -19.57 23.78
N GLY A 27 0.22 -18.83 24.56
CA GLY A 27 0.04 -17.40 24.78
C GLY A 27 0.22 -16.58 23.50
N ALA A 28 1.24 -16.89 22.69
CA ALA A 28 1.47 -16.25 21.40
C ALA A 28 0.33 -16.52 20.41
N GLY A 29 -0.19 -17.75 20.36
CA GLY A 29 -1.34 -18.11 19.53
C GLY A 29 -2.62 -17.36 19.93
N LEU A 30 -2.90 -17.24 21.23
CA LEU A 30 -4.06 -16.49 21.73
C LEU A 30 -3.95 -14.98 21.45
N LEU A 31 -2.77 -14.39 21.57
CA LEU A 31 -2.50 -12.99 21.21
C LEU A 31 -2.70 -12.74 19.70
N ALA A 32 -2.23 -13.64 18.85
CA ALA A 32 -2.40 -13.53 17.41
C ALA A 32 -3.88 -13.60 16.99
N LEU A 33 -4.67 -14.48 17.62
CA LEU A 33 -6.11 -14.59 17.37
C LEU A 33 -6.88 -13.37 17.90
N GLY A 34 -6.51 -12.86 19.08
CA GLY A 34 -7.14 -11.68 19.70
C GLY A 34 -6.83 -10.36 18.97
N ALA A 35 -5.67 -10.24 18.34
CA ALA A 35 -5.28 -9.07 17.55
C ALA A 35 -5.87 -9.07 16.11
N SER A 36 -6.44 -10.20 15.66
CA SER A 36 -6.95 -10.35 14.29
C SER A 36 -8.02 -9.35 13.86
N PRO A 37 -8.96 -8.88 14.71
CA PRO A 37 -9.97 -7.90 14.28
C PRO A 37 -9.36 -6.50 14.06
N LEU A 38 -8.36 -6.13 14.87
CA LEU A 38 -7.63 -4.87 14.72
C LEU A 38 -6.71 -4.89 13.50
N ALA A 39 -6.08 -6.04 13.22
CA ALA A 39 -5.32 -6.25 11.99
C ALA A 39 -6.22 -6.20 10.74
N ALA A 40 -7.43 -6.74 10.80
CA ALA A 40 -8.41 -6.66 9.71
C ALA A 40 -8.91 -5.22 9.47
N LEU A 41 -9.09 -4.43 10.53
CA LEU A 41 -9.41 -2.99 10.41
C LEU A 41 -8.24 -2.17 9.81
N ALA A 42 -6.99 -2.59 10.03
CA ALA A 42 -5.82 -1.99 9.38
C ALA A 42 -5.69 -2.41 7.90
N ALA A 43 -6.02 -3.67 7.59
CA ALA A 43 -5.99 -4.23 6.24
C ALA A 43 -7.16 -3.78 5.35
N GLY A 44 -8.28 -3.36 5.95
CA GLY A 44 -9.47 -2.86 5.25
C GLY A 44 -9.36 -1.40 4.80
N ARG A 45 -8.21 -0.73 4.98
CA ARG A 45 -7.91 0.48 4.22
C ARG A 45 -7.65 0.03 2.79
N ASP A 46 -8.63 0.23 1.92
CA ASP A 46 -8.39 0.36 0.49
C ASP A 46 -7.25 1.37 0.31
N THR A 47 -6.04 0.88 0.02
CA THR A 47 -4.89 1.74 -0.29
C THR A 47 -5.02 2.31 -1.70
N GLY A 48 -6.02 1.88 -2.48
CA GLY A 48 -6.21 2.21 -3.88
C GLY A 48 -4.95 1.87 -4.67
N GLU A 49 -4.41 0.65 -4.48
CA GLU A 49 -3.08 0.16 -4.89
C GLU A 49 -2.54 0.94 -6.08
N GLY A 50 -1.96 2.06 -5.70
CA GLY A 50 -1.24 2.92 -6.58
C GLY A 50 -0.01 2.23 -7.08
N VAL A 51 0.59 2.82 -8.11
CA VAL A 51 2.02 2.58 -8.31
C VAL A 51 2.75 3.11 -7.08
N THR A 52 3.55 2.25 -6.45
CA THR A 52 4.40 2.62 -5.32
C THR A 52 5.72 3.14 -5.87
N PHE A 53 6.02 4.41 -5.58
CA PHE A 53 7.31 5.02 -5.88
C PHE A 53 8.19 5.01 -4.64
N ALA A 54 9.47 5.38 -4.79
CA ALA A 54 10.37 5.56 -3.65
C ALA A 54 9.83 6.58 -2.62
N ASP A 55 9.05 7.56 -3.08
CA ASP A 55 8.38 8.59 -2.27
C ASP A 55 6.98 8.16 -1.75
N GLY A 56 6.66 6.86 -1.84
CA GLY A 56 5.43 6.27 -1.32
C GLY A 56 4.35 5.97 -2.36
N PRO A 57 3.18 5.47 -1.91
CA PRO A 57 2.09 5.05 -2.79
C PRO A 57 1.37 6.25 -3.42
N ARG A 58 0.98 6.13 -4.69
CA ARG A 58 0.23 7.16 -5.42
C ARG A 58 -1.16 6.67 -5.79
N PRO A 59 -2.24 7.25 -5.25
CA PRO A 59 -3.57 6.70 -5.45
C PRO A 59 -4.01 6.74 -6.92
N MET A 60 -4.72 5.70 -7.34
CA MET A 60 -5.44 5.69 -8.61
C MET A 60 -6.72 6.53 -8.49
N VAL A 61 -6.96 7.44 -9.45
CA VAL A 61 -8.11 8.35 -9.43
C VAL A 61 -8.76 8.47 -10.80
N THR A 62 -10.06 8.71 -10.80
CA THR A 62 -10.85 8.96 -12.02
C THR A 62 -11.17 10.45 -12.13
N TYR A 63 -10.88 11.03 -13.30
CA TYR A 63 -11.27 12.38 -13.68
C TYR A 63 -12.33 12.31 -14.78
N PRO A 64 -13.10 13.38 -15.04
CA PRO A 64 -14.04 13.40 -16.16
C PRO A 64 -13.35 12.98 -17.47
N GLN A 65 -13.96 12.04 -18.19
CA GLN A 65 -13.45 11.48 -19.46
C GLN A 65 -12.12 10.71 -19.37
N LYS A 66 -11.63 10.41 -18.17
CA LYS A 66 -10.41 9.63 -17.96
C LYS A 66 -10.75 8.31 -17.28
N ARG A 67 -10.12 7.22 -17.71
CA ARG A 67 -10.07 5.98 -16.92
C ARG A 67 -9.20 6.21 -15.67
N PRO A 68 -9.14 5.28 -14.70
CA PRO A 68 -8.28 5.46 -13.52
C PRO A 68 -6.82 5.72 -13.91
N LEU A 69 -6.25 6.83 -13.42
CA LEU A 69 -4.86 7.25 -13.61
C LEU A 69 -4.14 7.44 -12.27
N ILE A 70 -2.81 7.42 -12.28
CA ILE A 70 -1.98 7.62 -11.08
C ILE A 70 -1.96 9.11 -10.73
N ARG A 71 -2.36 9.48 -9.51
CA ARG A 71 -2.33 10.89 -9.08
C ARG A 71 -0.99 11.29 -8.46
N VAL A 72 -0.31 12.26 -9.07
CA VAL A 72 0.91 12.87 -8.52
C VAL A 72 0.56 14.09 -7.67
N HIS A 73 -0.19 15.05 -8.22
CA HIS A 73 -0.65 16.26 -7.52
C HIS A 73 -2.11 16.61 -7.90
N THR A 74 -2.83 17.25 -6.97
CA THR A 74 -4.23 17.66 -7.17
C THR A 74 -4.38 19.08 -7.70
N ARG A 75 -3.48 20.00 -7.29
CA ARG A 75 -3.57 21.44 -7.61
C ARG A 75 -2.16 22.01 -7.92
N PRO A 76 -1.79 22.15 -9.19
CA PRO A 76 -2.58 21.84 -10.38
C PRO A 76 -2.72 20.33 -10.65
N PRO A 77 -3.71 19.89 -11.45
CA PRO A 77 -3.87 18.47 -11.79
C PRO A 77 -2.64 17.89 -12.48
N HIS A 78 -2.09 16.83 -11.90
CA HIS A 78 -1.01 16.03 -12.49
C HIS A 78 -1.32 14.54 -12.32
N LEU A 79 -1.62 13.87 -13.44
CA LEU A 79 -2.00 12.47 -13.53
C LEU A 79 -1.07 11.75 -14.50
N GLU A 80 -0.57 10.58 -14.11
CA GLU A 80 0.30 9.73 -14.93
C GLU A 80 -0.42 8.48 -15.44
N THR A 81 -0.05 8.06 -16.65
CA THR A 81 -0.54 6.84 -17.29
C THR A 81 0.13 5.61 -16.67
N PRO A 82 -0.63 4.61 -16.19
CA PRO A 82 -0.05 3.35 -15.73
C PRO A 82 0.74 2.66 -16.84
N PHE A 83 1.92 2.13 -16.52
CA PHE A 83 2.81 1.55 -17.53
C PHE A 83 2.17 0.38 -18.31
N SER A 84 1.25 -0.35 -17.67
CA SER A 84 0.49 -1.43 -18.32
C SER A 84 -0.31 -0.98 -19.55
N VAL A 85 -0.71 0.30 -19.62
CA VAL A 85 -1.44 0.87 -20.77
C VAL A 85 -0.60 0.83 -22.04
N PHE A 86 0.73 0.91 -21.94
CA PHE A 86 1.60 0.86 -23.12
C PHE A 86 1.63 -0.53 -23.79
N ASN A 87 1.07 -1.56 -23.15
CA ASN A 87 0.85 -2.87 -23.76
C ASN A 87 -0.44 -2.93 -24.60
N GLU A 88 -1.32 -1.93 -24.53
CA GLU A 88 -2.60 -1.89 -25.27
C GLU A 88 -2.40 -1.51 -26.75
N GLY A 89 -1.29 -0.87 -27.10
CA GLY A 89 -0.95 -0.51 -28.46
C GLY A 89 0.00 0.69 -28.57
N PRO A 90 0.40 1.07 -29.79
CA PRO A 90 1.35 2.16 -30.01
C PRO A 90 0.75 3.57 -29.80
N ILE A 91 -0.57 3.69 -29.75
CA ILE A 91 -1.28 4.96 -29.57
C ILE A 91 -2.03 4.91 -28.23
N THR A 92 -1.64 5.78 -27.30
CA THR A 92 -2.32 5.90 -26.02
C THR A 92 -3.72 6.49 -26.20
N ALA A 93 -4.75 5.78 -25.76
CA ALA A 93 -6.12 6.24 -25.83
C ALA A 93 -6.33 7.56 -25.03
N ASN A 94 -7.24 8.42 -25.50
CA ASN A 94 -7.50 9.72 -24.89
C ASN A 94 -7.89 9.64 -23.41
N ASP A 95 -8.63 8.61 -23.02
CA ASP A 95 -9.06 8.37 -21.64
C ASP A 95 -7.92 7.86 -20.74
N ALA A 96 -6.82 7.36 -21.30
CA ALA A 96 -5.62 6.91 -20.60
C ALA A 96 -4.42 7.88 -20.71
N PHE A 97 -4.53 8.93 -21.53
CA PHE A 97 -3.45 9.90 -21.75
C PHE A 97 -3.18 10.73 -20.49
N PHE A 98 -1.90 10.94 -20.16
CA PHE A 98 -1.48 11.69 -18.98
C PHE A 98 -2.01 13.14 -18.98
N VAL A 99 -2.09 13.75 -17.79
CA VAL A 99 -2.53 15.14 -17.61
C VAL A 99 -1.48 15.89 -16.82
N ARG A 100 -1.02 17.05 -17.32
CA ARG A 100 -0.03 17.87 -16.63
C ARG A 100 -0.33 19.35 -16.79
N TYR A 101 -0.48 20.04 -15.67
CA TYR A 101 -0.63 21.48 -15.61
C TYR A 101 0.43 22.11 -14.71
N HIS A 102 0.77 23.37 -15.00
CA HIS A 102 1.71 24.16 -14.19
C HIS A 102 1.00 25.12 -13.24
N LEU A 103 -0.19 25.61 -13.62
CA LEU A 103 -0.95 26.60 -12.86
C LEU A 103 -2.29 26.01 -12.41
N ALA A 104 -2.69 26.36 -11.18
CA ALA A 104 -3.90 25.82 -10.56
C ALA A 104 -5.21 26.41 -11.11
N ASN A 105 -5.15 27.59 -11.74
CA ASN A 105 -6.29 28.33 -12.28
C ASN A 105 -6.61 27.87 -13.72
N ILE A 106 -6.81 26.58 -13.92
CA ILE A 106 -7.19 26.04 -15.22
C ILE A 106 -8.63 26.46 -15.59
N PRO A 107 -8.92 26.72 -16.87
CA PRO A 107 -10.30 26.97 -17.31
C PRO A 107 -11.11 25.68 -17.19
N LEU A 108 -12.23 25.72 -16.47
CA LEU A 108 -13.17 24.59 -16.33
C LEU A 108 -14.33 24.65 -17.33
N ALA A 109 -14.47 25.78 -18.03
CA ALA A 109 -15.42 25.98 -19.11
C ALA A 109 -14.79 26.90 -20.16
N VAL A 110 -14.97 26.57 -21.43
CA VAL A 110 -14.54 27.36 -22.58
C VAL A 110 -15.69 27.35 -23.58
N ASP A 111 -16.11 28.52 -24.05
CA ASP A 111 -17.05 28.64 -25.16
C ASP A 111 -16.27 28.66 -26.48
N PRO A 112 -16.41 27.63 -27.33
CA PRO A 112 -15.69 27.56 -28.60
C PRO A 112 -16.08 28.67 -29.58
N ALA A 113 -17.29 29.24 -29.49
CA ALA A 113 -17.75 30.28 -30.41
C ALA A 113 -17.04 31.63 -30.17
N THR A 114 -16.69 31.91 -28.92
CA THR A 114 -16.02 33.15 -28.50
C THR A 114 -14.51 33.02 -28.34
N TYR A 115 -13.95 31.80 -28.32
CA TYR A 115 -12.51 31.56 -28.25
C TYR A 115 -11.74 32.22 -29.39
N ARG A 116 -10.64 32.91 -29.09
CA ARG A 116 -9.73 33.52 -30.06
C ARG A 116 -8.27 33.24 -29.67
N LEU A 117 -7.43 33.00 -30.67
CA LEU A 117 -5.98 32.89 -30.52
C LEU A 117 -5.34 34.13 -31.14
N THR A 118 -4.58 34.88 -30.35
CA THR A 118 -3.74 35.98 -30.85
C THR A 118 -2.40 35.41 -31.29
N VAL A 119 -1.97 35.75 -32.51
CA VAL A 119 -0.71 35.32 -33.13
C VAL A 119 0.25 36.50 -33.21
#